data_AF-A0A952JDN9-F1
#
_entry.id   AF-A0A952JDN9-F1
#
_cell.length_a   1.000
_cell.length_b   1.000
_cell.length_c   1.000
_cell.angle_alpha   90.00
_cell.angle_beta   90.00
_cell.angle_gamma   90.00
#
_symmetry.space_group_name_H-M   'P 1'
#
loop_
_entity.id
_entity.type
_entity.pdbx_description
1 polymer ?
#
loop_
_entity_poly.entity_id
_entity_poly.type
_entity_poly.pdbx_seq_one_letter_code
_entity_poly.pdbx_strand_id
1 'polypeptide(L)' 'MYKVIDIDRDNLTLMGVQFSDLKTLESTANAIGTNMFEGFEPTPKGVTLIRDYVTGKITFAEFIKLAKEKAYV' A
#
# COMPACT_ATOMS: atom_id res chain seq x y z
N MET A 1 -14.24 4.47 13.22
CA MET A 1 -13.83 5.88 13.04
C MET A 1 -13.22 6.01 11.66
N TYR A 2 -13.60 7.02 10.90
CA TYR A 2 -12.96 7.33 9.62
C TYR A 2 -11.57 7.92 9.89
N LYS A 3 -10.51 7.28 9.39
CA LYS A 3 -9.14 7.81 9.38
C LYS A 3 -8.80 8.19 7.94
N VAL A 4 -8.44 9.45 7.72
CA VAL A 4 -8.01 9.93 6.40
C VAL A 4 -6.62 9.36 6.11
N ILE A 5 -6.46 8.73 4.95
CA ILE A 5 -5.15 8.42 4.38
C ILE A 5 -4.77 9.50 3.38
N ASP A 6 -3.49 9.84 3.35
CA ASP A 6 -2.95 10.83 2.43
C ASP A 6 -2.83 10.24 1.02
N ILE A 7 -3.53 10.83 0.06
CA ILE A 7 -3.51 10.43 -1.36
C ILE A 7 -3.33 11.69 -2.21
N ASP A 8 -2.21 11.77 -2.91
CA ASP A 8 -1.92 12.80 -3.89
C ASP A 8 -2.01 12.22 -5.30
N ARG A 9 -3.08 12.54 -6.01
CA ARG A 9 -3.31 12.06 -7.39
C ARG A 9 -2.51 12.82 -8.44
N ASP A 10 -2.10 14.05 -8.12
CA ASP A 10 -1.33 14.88 -9.04
C ASP A 10 0.13 14.43 -9.07
N ASN A 11 0.68 14.09 -7.90
CA ASN A 11 2.04 13.56 -7.75
C ASN A 11 2.11 12.03 -7.72
N LEU A 12 0.98 11.35 -7.83
CA LEU A 12 0.87 9.88 -7.78
C LEU A 12 1.47 9.27 -6.52
N THR A 13 1.10 9.77 -5.33
CA THR A 13 1.56 9.22 -4.06
C THR A 13 0.43 8.78 -3.13
N LEU A 14 0.68 7.74 -2.35
CA LEU A 14 -0.18 7.28 -1.25
C LEU A 14 0.69 7.17 0.01
N MET A 15 0.40 7.97 1.03
CA MET A 15 1.22 8.09 2.25
C MET A 15 2.71 8.38 1.94
N GLY A 16 2.98 9.22 0.93
CA GLY A 16 4.33 9.54 0.46
C GLY A 16 5.01 8.43 -0.39
N VAL A 17 4.33 7.31 -0.62
CA VAL A 17 4.85 6.24 -1.49
C VAL A 17 4.51 6.54 -2.94
N GLN A 18 5.51 6.68 -3.80
CA GLN A 18 5.35 6.97 -5.23
C GLN A 18 4.79 5.77 -6.01
N PHE A 19 3.87 6.04 -6.94
CA PHE A 19 3.32 5.10 -7.91
C PHE A 19 3.69 5.52 -9.34
N SER A 20 3.73 4.54 -10.25
CA SER A 20 4.03 4.74 -11.67
C SER A 20 2.85 5.34 -12.45
N ASP A 21 1.64 5.07 -12.00
CA ASP A 21 0.41 5.43 -12.70
C ASP A 21 -0.78 5.53 -11.73
N LEU A 22 -1.79 6.31 -12.14
CA LEU A 22 -2.99 6.56 -11.37
C LEU A 22 -3.79 5.28 -11.10
N LYS A 23 -3.82 4.36 -12.06
CA LYS A 23 -4.60 3.12 -11.94
C LYS A 23 -4.09 2.26 -10.80
N THR A 24 -2.78 2.07 -10.70
CA THR A 24 -2.15 1.30 -9.64
C THR A 24 -2.34 1.99 -8.29
N LEU A 25 -2.17 3.33 -8.23
CA LEU A 25 -2.42 4.11 -7.02
C LEU A 25 -3.85 3.94 -6.50
N GLU A 26 -4.85 4.13 -7.36
CA GLU A 26 -6.26 4.06 -6.95
C GLU A 26 -6.67 2.63 -6.58
N SER A 27 -6.18 1.63 -7.31
CA SER A 27 -6.42 0.23 -6.97
C SER A 27 -5.83 -0.13 -5.61
N THR A 28 -4.60 0.31 -5.30
CA THR A 28 -3.96 0.07 -4.00
C THR A 28 -4.65 0.83 -2.88
N ALA A 29 -5.00 2.11 -3.09
CA ALA A 29 -5.72 2.92 -2.12
C ALA A 29 -7.10 2.33 -1.77
N ASN A 30 -7.83 1.84 -2.77
CA ASN A 30 -9.14 1.20 -2.55
C ASN A 30 -9.01 -0.08 -1.72
N ALA A 31 -8.03 -0.95 -2.04
CA ALA A 31 -7.80 -2.18 -1.29
C ALA A 31 -7.39 -1.91 0.17
N ILE A 32 -6.58 -0.88 0.41
CA ILE A 32 -6.24 -0.45 1.77
C ILE A 32 -7.47 0.12 2.47
N GLY A 33 -8.23 0.98 1.80
CA GLY A 33 -9.43 1.61 2.34
C GLY A 33 -10.48 0.61 2.81
N THR A 34 -10.72 -0.48 2.07
CA THR A 34 -11.67 -1.52 2.51
C THR A 34 -11.20 -2.22 3.79
N ASN A 35 -9.91 -2.52 3.91
CA ASN A 35 -9.34 -3.14 5.11
C ASN A 35 -9.30 -2.17 6.30
N MET A 36 -9.18 -0.86 6.06
CA MET A 36 -9.23 0.13 7.13
C MET A 36 -10.59 0.17 7.85
N PHE A 37 -11.70 -0.15 7.16
CA PHE A 37 -13.01 -0.29 7.79
C PHE A 37 -13.05 -1.47 8.79
N GLU A 38 -12.14 -2.43 8.65
CA GLU A 38 -11.98 -3.57 9.55
C GLU A 38 -10.92 -3.33 10.65
N GLY A 39 -10.34 -2.12 10.70
CA GLY A 39 -9.34 -1.73 11.70
C GLY A 39 -7.89 -1.92 11.26
N PHE A 40 -7.63 -2.22 9.98
CA PHE A 40 -6.26 -2.19 9.46
C PHE A 40 -5.70 -0.77 9.47
N GLU A 41 -4.49 -0.60 9.99
CA GLU A 41 -3.78 0.69 9.98
C GLU A 41 -2.56 0.58 9.03
N PRO A 42 -2.61 1.17 7.83
CA PRO A 42 -1.50 1.11 6.89
C PRO A 42 -0.31 1.95 7.38
N THR A 43 0.90 1.52 7.02
CA THR A 43 2.13 2.30 7.18
C THR A 43 2.74 2.59 5.80
N PRO A 44 3.56 3.64 5.61
CA PRO A 44 4.24 3.89 4.33
C PRO A 44 5.08 2.69 3.86
N LYS A 45 5.66 1.97 4.82
CA LYS A 45 6.38 0.71 4.59
C LYS A 45 5.42 -0.38 4.07
N GLY A 46 4.28 -0.60 4.73
CA GLY A 46 3.26 -1.55 4.29
C GLY A 46 2.72 -1.21 2.89
N VAL A 47 2.47 0.07 2.61
CA VAL A 47 2.07 0.53 1.27
C VAL A 47 3.14 0.23 0.23
N THR A 48 4.42 0.46 0.56
CA THR A 48 5.56 0.11 -0.31
C THR A 48 5.59 -1.38 -0.63
N LEU A 49 5.39 -2.23 0.38
CA LEU A 49 5.37 -3.69 0.20
C LEU A 49 4.21 -4.13 -0.70
N ILE A 50 3.01 -3.59 -0.49
CA ILE A 50 1.83 -3.87 -1.33
C ILE A 50 2.07 -3.41 -2.76
N ARG A 51 2.54 -2.17 -2.96
CA ARG A 51 2.86 -1.62 -4.28
C ARG A 51 3.84 -2.52 -5.02
N ASP A 52 4.97 -2.84 -4.40
CA ASP A 52 6.03 -3.63 -5.04
C ASP A 52 5.53 -5.03 -5.43
N TYR A 53 4.60 -5.61 -4.66
CA TYR A 53 3.95 -6.87 -5.03
C TYR A 53 2.98 -6.71 -6.20
N VAL A 54 2.06 -5.74 -6.16
CA VAL A 54 1.05 -5.57 -7.22
C VAL A 54 1.66 -5.13 -8.56
N THR A 55 2.83 -4.47 -8.53
CA THR A 55 3.58 -4.12 -9.74
C THR A 55 4.52 -5.23 -10.21
N GLY A 56 4.56 -6.38 -9.53
CA GLY A 56 5.42 -7.52 -9.89
C GLY A 56 6.91 -7.29 -9.64
N LYS A 57 7.29 -6.29 -8.85
CA LYS A 57 8.69 -6.02 -8.47
C LYS A 57 9.20 -7.06 -7.46
N ILE A 58 8.30 -7.59 -6.64
CA ILE A 58 8.56 -8.76 -5.78
C ILE A 58 7.54 -9.85 -6.06
N THR A 59 7.95 -11.10 -5.85
CA THR A 59 7.08 -12.27 -5.95
C THR A 59 6.17 -12.39 -4.73
N PHE A 60 5.13 -13.21 -4.84
CA PHE A 60 4.27 -13.54 -3.69
C PHE A 60 5.06 -14.19 -2.55
N ALA A 61 6.04 -15.05 -2.85
CA ALA A 61 6.88 -15.69 -1.82
C ALA A 61 7.70 -14.66 -1.03
N GLU A 62 8.28 -13.68 -1.72
CA GLU A 62 9.01 -12.57 -1.09
C GLU A 62 8.08 -11.69 -0.28
N PHE A 63 6.88 -11.36 -0.80
CA PHE A 63 5.87 -10.62 -0.06
C PHE A 63 5.53 -11.29 1.28
N ILE A 64 5.25 -12.60 1.28
CA ILE A 64 4.93 -13.36 2.49
C ILE A 64 6.12 -13.39 3.47
N LYS A 65 7.34 -13.56 2.96
CA LYS A 65 8.55 -13.53 3.80
C LYS A 65 8.69 -12.18 4.50
N LEU A 66 8.64 -11.09 3.73
CA LEU A 66 8.79 -9.71 4.23
C LEU A 66 7.68 -9.32 5.21
N ALA A 67 6.44 -9.75 4.96
CA ALA A 67 5.31 -9.54 5.86
C ALA A 67 5.48 -10.29 7.20
N LYS A 68 5.93 -11.54 7.18
CA LYS A 68 6.16 -12.36 8.39
C LYS A 68 7.29 -11.83 9.26
N GLU A 69 8.34 -11.31 8.65
CA GLU A 69 9.48 -10.71 9.36
C GLU A 69 9.11 -9.38 10.05
N LYS A 70 7.88 -8.88 9.85
CA LYS A 70 7.44 -7.55 10.32
C LYS A 70 8.39 -6.42 9.91
N ALA A 71 9.12 -6.59 8.80
CA ALA A 71 10.09 -5.59 8.32
C ALA A 71 9.42 -4.24 7.96
N TYR A 72 8.09 -4.22 7.87
CA TYR A 72 7.26 -3.10 7.43
C TYR A 72 6.21 -2.65 8.47
N VAL A 73 6.27 -3.14 9.72
CA VAL A 73 5.43 -2.68 10.86
C VAL A 73 6.13 -1.56 11.62
#